data_AF-A0A6B9FLF9-F1
#
_entry.id   AF-A0A6B9FLF9-F1
#
_cell.length_a   1.000
_cell.length_b   1.000
_cell.length_c   1.000
_cell.angle_alpha   90.00
_cell.angle_beta   90.00
_cell.angle_gamma   90.00
#
_symmetry.space_group_name_H-M   'P 1'
#
loop_
_entity.id
_entity.type
_entity.pdbx_description
1 polymer ?
#
loop_
_entity_poly.entity_id
_entity_poly.type
_entity_poly.pdbx_seq_one_letter_code
_entity_poly.pdbx_strand_id
1 'polypeptide(L)'
;MSTEKETLQRVQAGLYHLRRGLTPFVESRMKGRHGANWLHFASRAAGGSPKAGLDEYGLLKTMIDSWRDVFDDAFGRGRGRHPHRRRHRAPHRQQFLRRHPQNHRRLNPAIKRVGNYPFMIARYNFYLANGYFETSEYCKAIDLYLKRADQGFWDEEVFLALLSAADAMERLDEPAAAILMLYERMIAIRPERAEAWLGASRYCRRKGNHAASYRYAEGGVGLDLPSKGLSLHPWVYAYGLREELALNAFHLGQSAVCLYNCTEILVQSNIPDEVRARVRALARQALTQIVEPIWGCRPLPYSSQYDPQWRA
;
A
#
# COMPACT_ATOMS: atom_id res chain seq x y z
N MET A 1 21.72 7.98 -32.93
CA MET A 1 22.02 9.05 -31.95
C MET A 1 20.89 9.26 -30.92
N SER A 2 19.59 9.20 -31.26
CA SER A 2 18.50 9.34 -30.25
C SER A 2 18.38 8.14 -29.32
N THR A 3 18.40 6.92 -29.86
CA THR A 3 18.18 5.67 -29.13
C THR A 3 19.28 5.36 -28.12
N GLU A 4 20.55 5.61 -28.47
CA GLU A 4 21.68 5.47 -27.54
C GLU A 4 21.58 6.47 -26.39
N LYS A 5 21.18 7.71 -26.67
CA LYS A 5 21.01 8.76 -25.66
C LYS A 5 19.87 8.43 -24.69
N GLU A 6 18.74 7.92 -25.21
CA GLU A 6 17.62 7.43 -24.40
C GLU A 6 18.03 6.22 -23.54
N THR A 7 18.80 5.30 -24.11
CA THR A 7 19.30 4.13 -23.38
C THR A 7 20.24 4.55 -22.25
N LEU A 8 21.15 5.48 -22.53
CA LEU A 8 22.09 6.01 -21.55
C LEU A 8 21.37 6.73 -20.40
N GLN A 9 20.34 7.52 -20.71
CA GLN A 9 19.50 8.18 -19.71
C GLN A 9 18.76 7.17 -18.82
N ARG A 10 18.21 6.10 -19.41
CA ARG A 10 17.51 5.05 -18.64
C ARG A 10 18.48 4.31 -17.70
N VAL A 11 19.68 4.01 -18.18
CA VAL A 11 20.73 3.36 -17.37
C VAL A 11 21.17 4.29 -16.23
N GLN A 12 21.41 5.58 -16.52
CA GLN A 12 21.80 6.56 -15.50
C GLN A 12 20.71 6.78 -14.45
N ALA A 13 19.45 6.85 -14.85
CA ALA A 13 18.32 6.93 -13.92
C ALA A 13 18.24 5.68 -13.04
N GLY A 14 18.39 4.48 -13.62
CA GLY A 14 18.43 3.22 -12.87
C GLY A 14 19.56 3.19 -11.84
N LEU A 15 20.78 3.58 -12.24
CA LEU A 15 21.95 3.66 -11.37
C LEU A 15 21.76 4.69 -10.23
N TYR A 16 21.14 5.83 -10.52
CA TYR A 16 20.83 6.85 -9.53
C TYR A 16 19.90 6.30 -8.42
N HIS A 17 18.81 5.63 -8.79
CA HIS A 17 17.89 5.04 -7.81
C HIS A 17 18.53 3.89 -7.04
N LEU A 18 19.33 3.06 -7.72
CA LEU A 18 20.08 1.97 -7.10
C LEU A 18 21.05 2.49 -6.04
N ARG A 19 21.81 3.55 -6.35
CA ARG A 19 22.71 4.20 -5.38
C ARG A 19 21.95 4.73 -4.18
N ARG A 20 20.86 5.47 -4.41
CA ARG A 20 20.07 6.10 -3.35
C ARG A 20 19.48 5.08 -2.38
N GLY A 21 19.04 3.92 -2.88
CA GLY A 21 18.50 2.84 -2.04
C GLY A 21 19.57 1.99 -1.35
N LEU A 22 20.63 1.60 -2.06
CA LEU A 22 21.64 0.68 -1.53
C LEU A 22 22.61 1.35 -0.56
N THR A 23 22.92 2.63 -0.73
CA THR A 23 23.89 3.33 0.13
C THR A 23 23.54 3.23 1.62
N PRO A 24 22.35 3.65 2.09
CA PRO A 24 22.03 3.59 3.51
C PRO A 24 21.90 2.15 4.03
N PHE A 25 21.48 1.20 3.16
CA PHE A 25 21.34 -0.21 3.53
C PHE A 25 22.70 -0.87 3.77
N VAL A 26 23.63 -0.74 2.82
CA VAL A 26 24.99 -1.26 2.92
C VAL A 26 25.71 -0.60 4.09
N GLU A 27 25.61 0.72 4.21
CA GLU A 27 26.23 1.46 5.30
C GLU A 27 25.73 1.01 6.67
N SER A 28 24.41 0.90 6.87
CA SER A 28 23.84 0.47 8.16
C SER A 28 24.31 -0.94 8.55
N ARG A 29 24.35 -1.88 7.59
CA ARG A 29 24.72 -3.27 7.85
C ARG A 29 26.21 -3.43 8.09
N MET A 30 27.02 -2.80 7.24
CA MET A 30 28.47 -2.81 7.37
C MET A 30 28.92 -2.10 8.65
N LYS A 31 28.28 -0.99 9.05
CA LYS A 31 28.50 -0.36 10.37
C LYS A 31 28.10 -1.28 11.51
N GLY A 32 26.98 -1.99 11.38
CA GLY A 32 26.54 -2.96 12.39
C GLY A 32 27.55 -4.08 12.64
N ARG A 33 28.28 -4.52 11.60
CA ARG A 33 29.28 -5.59 11.70
C ARG A 33 30.70 -5.10 12.02
N HIS A 34 31.14 -4.03 11.37
CA HIS A 34 32.54 -3.57 11.34
C HIS A 34 32.77 -2.20 12.03
N GLY A 35 31.72 -1.59 12.60
CA GLY A 35 31.81 -0.32 13.33
C GLY A 35 32.14 0.88 12.44
N ALA A 36 32.81 1.89 13.01
CA ALA A 36 33.09 3.16 12.32
C ALA A 36 34.03 3.01 11.10
N ASN A 37 34.86 1.96 11.08
CA ASN A 37 35.87 1.72 10.04
C ASN A 37 35.39 0.78 8.93
N TRP A 38 34.08 0.59 8.79
CA TRP A 38 33.49 -0.36 7.85
C TRP A 38 33.91 -0.14 6.38
N LEU A 39 34.24 1.10 5.98
CA LEU A 39 34.70 1.44 4.63
C LEU A 39 36.01 0.73 4.23
N HIS A 40 36.82 0.29 5.20
CA HIS A 40 38.03 -0.50 4.96
C HIS A 40 37.73 -1.96 4.57
N PHE A 41 36.53 -2.44 4.90
CA PHE A 41 36.05 -3.79 4.60
C PHE A 41 35.15 -3.81 3.36
N ALA A 42 34.95 -2.67 2.71
CA ALA A 42 34.14 -2.56 1.51
C ALA A 42 34.95 -2.86 0.24
N SER A 43 34.33 -3.58 -0.69
CA SER A 43 34.95 -3.94 -1.96
C SER A 43 34.78 -2.82 -2.98
N ARG A 44 35.87 -2.47 -3.69
CA ARG A 44 35.94 -1.35 -4.65
C ARG A 44 36.54 -1.78 -5.99
N ALA A 45 36.33 -0.96 -7.01
CA ALA A 45 37.09 -1.05 -8.26
C ALA A 45 38.57 -0.71 -8.03
N ALA A 46 39.46 -1.27 -8.86
CA ALA A 46 40.89 -1.03 -8.78
C ALA A 46 41.21 0.48 -8.93
N GLY A 47 41.94 1.04 -7.97
CA GLY A 47 42.32 2.47 -7.94
C GLY A 47 41.40 3.40 -7.13
N GLY A 48 40.32 2.89 -6.53
CA GLY A 48 39.44 3.70 -5.66
C GLY A 48 40.04 4.01 -4.28
N SER A 49 39.87 5.24 -3.78
CA SER A 49 40.34 5.65 -2.44
C SER A 49 39.65 4.84 -1.32
N PRO A 50 40.39 4.27 -0.34
CA PRO A 50 39.81 3.44 0.73
C PRO A 50 38.79 4.16 1.61
N LYS A 51 38.84 5.49 1.69
CA LYS A 51 37.99 6.32 2.56
C LYS A 51 36.87 7.05 1.83
N ALA A 52 36.83 7.00 0.49
CA ALA A 52 35.78 7.68 -0.28
C ALA A 52 34.43 6.97 -0.14
N GLY A 53 33.31 7.64 -0.42
CA GLY A 53 32.01 6.97 -0.56
C GLY A 53 32.07 5.85 -1.62
N LEU A 54 31.20 4.84 -1.48
CA LEU A 54 31.08 3.78 -2.48
C LEU A 54 30.27 4.28 -3.68
N ASP A 55 30.75 3.97 -4.88
CA ASP A 55 30.00 4.10 -6.13
C ASP A 55 29.03 2.92 -6.30
N GLU A 56 28.21 2.95 -7.35
CA GLU A 56 27.20 1.92 -7.63
C GLU A 56 27.82 0.51 -7.72
N TYR A 57 29.00 0.42 -8.35
CA TYR A 57 29.78 -0.81 -8.43
C TYR A 57 30.28 -1.27 -7.06
N GLY A 58 30.87 -0.38 -6.26
CA GLY A 58 31.38 -0.69 -4.93
C GLY A 58 30.28 -1.14 -3.96
N LEU A 59 29.07 -0.57 -4.05
CA LEU A 59 27.91 -1.00 -3.26
C LEU A 59 27.52 -2.45 -3.58
N LEU A 60 27.35 -2.76 -4.86
CA LEU A 60 26.98 -4.10 -5.32
C LEU A 60 28.07 -5.12 -4.99
N LYS A 61 29.33 -4.76 -5.23
CA LYS A 61 30.46 -5.65 -4.98
C LYS A 61 30.63 -5.95 -3.49
N THR A 62 30.47 -4.95 -2.63
CA THR A 62 30.50 -5.14 -1.17
C THR A 62 29.39 -6.07 -0.70
N MET A 63 28.18 -5.94 -1.26
CA MET A 63 27.08 -6.84 -0.95
C MET A 63 27.35 -8.29 -1.36
N ILE A 64 27.94 -8.49 -2.53
CA ILE A 64 28.26 -9.83 -3.06
C ILE A 64 29.39 -10.48 -2.25
N ASP A 65 30.48 -9.75 -2.02
CA ASP A 65 31.67 -10.29 -1.36
C ASP A 65 31.43 -10.55 0.14
N SER A 66 30.63 -9.71 0.81
CA SER A 66 30.28 -9.87 2.22
C SER A 66 28.91 -10.53 2.43
N TRP A 67 28.38 -11.21 1.40
CA TRP A 67 27.00 -11.72 1.41
C TRP A 67 26.70 -12.60 2.61
N ARG A 68 27.53 -13.62 2.86
CA ARG A 68 27.32 -14.59 3.95
C ARG A 68 27.49 -13.99 5.34
N ASP A 69 28.36 -12.99 5.48
CA ASP A 69 28.81 -12.51 6.80
C ASP A 69 28.05 -11.27 7.29
N VAL A 70 27.50 -10.46 6.38
CA VAL A 70 26.88 -9.16 6.69
C VAL A 70 25.42 -9.11 6.26
N PHE A 71 25.07 -9.82 5.19
CA PHE A 71 23.79 -9.65 4.50
C PHE A 71 22.89 -10.88 4.56
N ASP A 72 23.41 -12.09 4.81
CA ASP A 72 22.62 -13.32 4.74
C ASP A 72 21.47 -13.35 5.76
N ASP A 73 21.66 -12.81 6.96
CA ASP A 73 20.60 -12.66 7.96
C ASP A 73 19.47 -11.71 7.52
N ALA A 74 19.80 -10.69 6.73
CA ALA A 74 18.83 -9.79 6.11
C ALA A 74 17.95 -10.51 5.08
N PHE A 75 18.43 -11.63 4.53
CA PHE A 75 17.86 -12.33 3.39
C PHE A 75 17.48 -13.82 3.66
N GLY A 76 17.87 -14.38 4.80
CA GLY A 76 17.76 -15.79 5.15
C GLY A 76 16.34 -16.22 5.59
N ARG A 77 16.01 -17.50 5.38
CA ARG A 77 14.74 -18.12 5.80
C ARG A 77 14.80 -18.43 7.30
N GLY A 78 13.99 -17.74 8.11
CA GLY A 78 13.90 -17.98 9.54
C GLY A 78 13.50 -19.43 9.86
N ARG A 79 14.38 -20.17 10.53
CA ARG A 79 13.97 -21.38 11.30
C ARG A 79 13.24 -20.91 12.56
N GLY A 80 12.04 -21.45 12.75
CA GLY A 80 11.00 -20.89 13.60
C GLY A 80 11.28 -20.86 15.10
N ARG A 81 10.65 -19.88 15.76
CA ARG A 81 10.04 -20.01 17.08
C ARG A 81 8.68 -19.34 17.01
N HIS A 82 7.61 -20.12 17.12
CA HIS A 82 6.24 -19.61 17.29
C HIS A 82 6.03 -19.18 18.74
N PRO A 83 5.48 -17.97 18.97
CA PRO A 83 4.67 -17.71 20.14
C PRO A 83 3.23 -17.34 19.74
N HIS A 84 2.31 -18.08 20.33
CA HIS A 84 0.86 -17.85 20.50
C HIS A 84 0.21 -16.60 19.88
N ARG A 85 -0.78 -16.86 19.02
CA ARG A 85 -1.86 -15.95 18.64
C ARG A 85 -2.47 -15.28 19.88
N ARG A 86 -2.17 -13.99 20.09
CA ARG A 86 -2.98 -13.11 20.94
C ARG A 86 -3.92 -12.30 20.05
N ARG A 87 -5.22 -12.59 20.15
CA ARG A 87 -6.29 -11.77 19.59
C ARG A 87 -6.25 -10.40 20.27
N HIS A 88 -5.80 -9.37 19.57
CA HIS A 88 -5.92 -8.00 20.04
C HIS A 88 -7.40 -7.56 19.98
N ARG A 89 -7.97 -7.29 21.15
CA ARG A 89 -9.26 -6.61 21.33
C ARG A 89 -9.12 -5.17 20.82
N ALA A 90 -10.05 -4.76 19.97
CA ALA A 90 -10.23 -3.35 19.58
C ALA A 90 -10.58 -2.47 20.80
N PRO A 91 -10.21 -1.17 20.80
CA PRO A 91 -10.48 -0.29 21.92
C PRO A 91 -11.98 0.02 22.06
N HIS A 92 -12.37 0.22 23.32
CA HIS A 92 -13.73 0.37 23.82
C HIS A 92 -14.40 1.69 23.35
N ARG A 93 -15.25 1.61 22.32
CA ARG A 93 -16.45 2.46 22.17
C ARG A 93 -17.47 1.94 21.14
N GLN A 94 -17.09 0.98 20.30
CA GLN A 94 -18.00 0.26 19.38
C GLN A 94 -18.65 -1.00 19.99
N GLN A 95 -18.44 -1.25 21.29
CA GLN A 95 -18.78 -2.53 21.93
C GLN A 95 -20.26 -2.74 22.27
N PHE A 96 -21.14 -1.77 22.00
CA PHE A 96 -22.54 -1.87 22.37
C PHE A 96 -23.39 -2.75 21.44
N LEU A 97 -22.92 -3.09 20.23
CA LEU A 97 -23.79 -3.73 19.22
C LEU A 97 -23.36 -5.12 18.77
N ARG A 98 -22.36 -5.71 19.42
CA ARG A 98 -21.89 -7.08 19.12
C ARG A 98 -22.86 -8.19 19.57
N ARG A 99 -24.10 -7.88 20.00
CA ARG A 99 -24.97 -8.85 20.68
C ARG A 99 -26.36 -9.11 20.09
N HIS A 100 -26.86 -8.37 19.09
CA HIS A 100 -28.25 -8.57 18.66
C HIS A 100 -28.47 -8.41 17.14
N PRO A 101 -28.50 -9.51 16.36
CA PRO A 101 -28.76 -9.48 14.91
C PRO A 101 -30.18 -8.99 14.53
N GLN A 102 -31.05 -8.73 15.51
CA GLN A 102 -32.43 -8.25 15.32
C GLN A 102 -32.60 -6.74 15.55
N ASN A 103 -31.52 -5.98 15.77
CA ASN A 103 -31.60 -4.55 16.10
C ASN A 103 -32.18 -3.68 14.97
N HIS A 104 -32.04 -4.07 13.70
CA HIS A 104 -32.64 -3.35 12.56
C HIS A 104 -34.17 -3.23 12.69
N ARG A 105 -34.86 -4.24 13.25
CA ARG A 105 -36.32 -4.20 13.46
C ARG A 105 -36.76 -3.14 14.47
N ARG A 106 -35.90 -2.80 15.44
CA ARG A 106 -36.16 -1.75 16.45
C ARG A 106 -35.86 -0.34 15.93
N LEU A 107 -35.04 -0.21 14.89
CA LEU A 107 -34.59 1.07 14.33
C LEU A 107 -35.64 1.72 13.41
N ASN A 108 -36.40 0.93 12.64
CA ASN A 108 -37.49 1.42 11.78
C ASN A 108 -38.54 2.31 12.51
N PRO A 109 -39.10 1.89 13.67
CA PRO A 109 -40.03 2.73 14.43
C PRO A 109 -39.36 3.91 15.16
N ALA A 110 -38.02 3.92 15.30
CA ALA A 110 -37.28 5.04 15.88
C ALA A 110 -37.14 6.19 14.87
N ILE A 111 -36.86 5.90 13.59
CA ILE A 111 -36.77 6.91 12.52
C ILE A 111 -38.07 7.72 12.42
N LYS A 112 -39.24 7.04 12.51
CA LYS A 112 -40.56 7.70 12.51
C LYS A 112 -40.79 8.65 13.69
N ARG A 113 -40.17 8.37 14.86
CA ARG A 113 -40.28 9.21 16.07
C ARG A 113 -39.33 10.40 16.06
N VAL A 114 -38.22 10.32 15.34
CA VAL A 114 -37.14 11.32 15.29
C VAL A 114 -37.34 12.34 14.15
N GLY A 115 -38.52 12.35 13.51
CA GLY A 115 -38.82 13.03 12.24
C GLY A 115 -38.42 14.50 12.08
N ASN A 116 -38.08 15.20 13.17
CA ASN A 116 -37.64 16.61 13.14
C ASN A 116 -36.12 16.82 13.20
N TYR A 117 -35.28 15.78 13.22
CA TYR A 117 -33.82 15.92 13.34
C TYR A 117 -33.06 15.23 12.18
N PRO A 118 -32.81 15.95 11.06
CA PRO A 118 -32.18 15.40 9.85
C PRO A 118 -30.83 14.69 10.11
N PHE A 119 -30.00 15.25 10.99
CA PHE A 119 -28.72 14.66 11.39
C PHE A 119 -28.87 13.31 12.09
N MET A 120 -29.85 13.18 12.99
CA MET A 120 -30.11 11.90 13.65
C MET A 120 -30.64 10.87 12.66
N ILE A 121 -31.55 11.27 11.75
CA ILE A 121 -32.07 10.40 10.69
C ILE A 121 -30.92 9.85 9.85
N ALA A 122 -29.94 10.67 9.50
CA ALA A 122 -28.75 10.21 8.79
C ALA A 122 -28.02 9.12 9.57
N ARG A 123 -27.63 9.36 10.83
CA ARG A 123 -26.96 8.35 11.66
C ARG A 123 -27.80 7.07 11.83
N TYR A 124 -29.12 7.19 11.97
CA TYR A 124 -30.02 6.04 12.04
C TYR A 124 -30.01 5.21 10.75
N ASN A 125 -30.01 5.84 9.57
CA ASN A 125 -29.88 5.12 8.30
C ASN A 125 -28.57 4.33 8.24
N PHE A 126 -27.45 4.92 8.70
CA PHE A 126 -26.17 4.21 8.77
C PHE A 126 -26.23 3.00 9.71
N TYR A 127 -26.81 3.15 10.91
CA TYR A 127 -26.93 2.03 11.84
C TYR A 127 -27.87 0.93 11.33
N LEU A 128 -28.95 1.32 10.66
CA LEU A 128 -29.88 0.39 10.04
C LEU A 128 -29.18 -0.39 8.90
N ALA A 129 -28.40 0.31 8.07
CA ALA A 129 -27.60 -0.29 7.01
C ALA A 129 -26.60 -1.32 7.57
N ASN A 130 -25.87 -0.98 8.64
CA ASN A 130 -24.98 -1.94 9.33
C ASN A 130 -25.73 -3.20 9.79
N GLY A 131 -26.96 -3.03 10.31
CA GLY A 131 -27.79 -4.17 10.71
C GLY A 131 -28.15 -5.09 9.55
N TYR A 132 -28.50 -4.54 8.38
CA TYR A 132 -28.75 -5.34 7.17
C TYR A 132 -27.47 -5.95 6.59
N PHE A 133 -26.35 -5.23 6.67
CA PHE A 133 -25.05 -5.72 6.23
C PHE A 133 -24.63 -6.95 7.04
N GLU A 134 -24.81 -6.92 8.36
CA GLU A 134 -24.52 -8.05 9.26
C GLU A 134 -25.42 -9.27 8.99
N THR A 135 -26.65 -9.07 8.52
CA THR A 135 -27.55 -10.16 8.10
C THR A 135 -27.35 -10.58 6.64
N SER A 136 -26.33 -10.06 5.95
CA SER A 136 -26.04 -10.31 4.53
C SER A 136 -27.15 -9.87 3.57
N GLU A 137 -28.06 -8.99 4.01
CA GLU A 137 -29.07 -8.35 3.16
C GLU A 137 -28.46 -7.16 2.41
N TYR A 138 -27.45 -7.43 1.58
CA TYR A 138 -26.57 -6.41 0.99
C TYR A 138 -27.30 -5.38 0.13
N CYS A 139 -28.30 -5.74 -0.67
CA CYS A 139 -29.06 -4.78 -1.48
C CYS A 139 -29.70 -3.69 -0.60
N LYS A 140 -30.36 -4.09 0.50
CA LYS A 140 -30.99 -3.15 1.45
C LYS A 140 -29.95 -2.29 2.17
N ALA A 141 -28.80 -2.89 2.50
CA ALA A 141 -27.70 -2.16 3.13
C ALA A 141 -27.16 -1.07 2.18
N ILE A 142 -26.94 -1.40 0.90
CA ILE A 142 -26.46 -0.46 -0.14
C ILE A 142 -27.41 0.73 -0.25
N ASP A 143 -28.71 0.50 -0.43
CA ASP A 143 -29.70 1.57 -0.55
C ASP A 143 -29.63 2.56 0.63
N LEU A 144 -29.51 2.03 1.84
CA LEU A 144 -29.44 2.84 3.05
C LEU A 144 -28.10 3.55 3.23
N TYR A 145 -26.98 2.93 2.84
CA TYR A 145 -25.67 3.57 2.86
C TYR A 145 -25.58 4.71 1.85
N LEU A 146 -26.07 4.51 0.63
CA LEU A 146 -26.11 5.55 -0.40
C LEU A 146 -27.03 6.69 0.05
N LYS A 147 -28.21 6.37 0.58
CA LYS A 147 -29.10 7.37 1.20
C LYS A 147 -28.41 8.12 2.34
N ARG A 148 -27.67 7.44 3.22
CA ARG A 148 -26.87 8.10 4.26
C ARG A 148 -25.85 9.05 3.64
N ALA A 149 -25.16 8.64 2.60
CA ALA A 149 -24.12 9.45 1.97
C ALA A 149 -24.70 10.73 1.35
N ASP A 150 -25.85 10.62 0.68
CA ASP A 150 -26.53 11.75 0.02
C ASP A 150 -27.14 12.76 1.01
N GLN A 151 -27.37 12.34 2.26
CA GLN A 151 -27.82 13.24 3.32
C GLN A 151 -26.71 14.19 3.82
N GLY A 152 -25.43 13.96 3.46
CA GLY A 152 -24.32 14.85 3.80
C GLY A 152 -23.96 14.84 5.30
N PHE A 153 -23.86 16.03 5.89
CA PHE A 153 -23.35 16.30 7.24
C PHE A 153 -21.84 16.10 7.37
N TRP A 154 -21.39 15.30 8.34
CA TRP A 154 -19.96 15.13 8.59
C TRP A 154 -19.34 14.18 7.57
N ASP A 155 -18.34 14.67 6.84
CA ASP A 155 -17.69 13.95 5.73
C ASP A 155 -17.08 12.61 6.14
N GLU A 156 -16.59 12.44 7.38
CA GLU A 156 -16.09 11.14 7.85
C GLU A 156 -17.19 10.06 7.82
N GLU A 157 -18.40 10.43 8.21
CA GLU A 157 -19.53 9.49 8.24
C GLU A 157 -20.07 9.22 6.83
N VAL A 158 -20.03 10.22 5.94
CA VAL A 158 -20.33 10.03 4.50
C VAL A 158 -19.31 9.08 3.87
N PHE A 159 -18.02 9.32 4.12
CA PHE A 159 -16.92 8.48 3.64
C PHE A 159 -17.09 7.03 4.07
N LEU A 160 -17.37 6.79 5.36
CA LEU A 160 -17.59 5.42 5.86
C LEU A 160 -18.84 4.77 5.29
N ALA A 161 -19.93 5.51 5.09
CA ALA A 161 -21.13 4.96 4.45
C ALA A 161 -20.83 4.50 3.02
N LEU A 162 -20.11 5.31 2.24
CA LEU A 162 -19.69 4.95 0.88
C LEU A 162 -18.73 3.76 0.87
N LEU A 163 -17.78 3.70 1.81
CA LEU A 163 -16.86 2.57 1.93
C LEU A 163 -17.59 1.25 2.24
N SER A 164 -18.59 1.30 3.13
CA SER A 164 -19.43 0.14 3.43
C SER A 164 -20.35 -0.24 2.27
N ALA A 165 -20.88 0.73 1.52
CA ALA A 165 -21.62 0.46 0.29
C ALA A 165 -20.75 -0.25 -0.75
N ALA A 166 -19.50 0.20 -0.94
CA ALA A 166 -18.57 -0.43 -1.87
C ALA A 166 -18.26 -1.89 -1.47
N ASP A 167 -18.00 -2.20 -0.20
CA ASP A 167 -17.81 -3.60 0.27
C ASP A 167 -19.07 -4.45 0.00
N ALA A 168 -20.26 -3.92 0.25
CA ALA A 168 -21.51 -4.63 -0.05
C ALA A 168 -21.67 -4.89 -1.57
N MET A 169 -21.40 -3.90 -2.41
CA MET A 169 -21.48 -4.01 -3.86
C MET A 169 -20.47 -5.00 -4.42
N GLU A 170 -19.23 -5.00 -3.90
CA GLU A 170 -18.22 -5.99 -4.29
C GLU A 170 -18.64 -7.42 -3.97
N ARG A 171 -19.32 -7.65 -2.82
CA ARG A 171 -19.81 -8.98 -2.43
C ARG A 171 -20.96 -9.48 -3.30
N LEU A 172 -21.74 -8.56 -3.85
CA LEU A 172 -22.81 -8.85 -4.81
C LEU A 172 -22.31 -8.93 -6.26
N ASP A 173 -21.01 -8.69 -6.48
CA ASP A 173 -20.40 -8.60 -7.81
C ASP A 173 -21.11 -7.59 -8.73
N GLU A 174 -21.51 -6.46 -8.15
CA GLU A 174 -22.13 -5.34 -8.89
C GLU A 174 -21.18 -4.82 -10.00
N PRO A 175 -21.72 -4.12 -11.02
CA PRO A 175 -20.93 -3.63 -12.13
C PRO A 175 -19.70 -2.81 -11.69
N ALA A 176 -18.54 -3.14 -12.25
CA ALA A 176 -17.28 -2.51 -11.87
C ALA A 176 -17.28 -0.98 -11.99
N ALA A 177 -17.98 -0.43 -12.99
CA ALA A 177 -18.13 1.01 -13.16
C ALA A 177 -18.81 1.66 -11.94
N ALA A 178 -19.87 1.04 -11.41
CA ALA A 178 -20.60 1.60 -10.27
C ALA A 178 -19.76 1.56 -8.98
N ILE A 179 -19.01 0.48 -8.76
CA ILE A 179 -18.10 0.35 -7.60
C ILE A 179 -16.98 1.40 -7.69
N LEU A 180 -16.35 1.56 -8.86
CA LEU A 180 -15.27 2.53 -9.05
C LEU A 180 -15.77 3.98 -8.91
N MET A 181 -16.97 4.29 -9.39
CA MET A 181 -17.59 5.61 -9.17
C MET A 181 -17.78 5.91 -7.68
N LEU A 182 -18.09 4.92 -6.83
CA LEU A 182 -18.15 5.15 -5.39
C LEU A 182 -16.77 5.46 -4.81
N TYR A 183 -15.72 4.76 -5.24
CA TYR A 183 -14.36 5.06 -4.79
C TYR A 183 -13.90 6.45 -5.25
N GLU A 184 -14.18 6.83 -6.49
CA GLU A 184 -13.89 8.17 -7.01
C GLU A 184 -14.65 9.25 -6.20
N ARG A 185 -15.92 8.99 -5.86
CA ARG A 185 -16.69 9.88 -4.97
C ARG A 185 -16.05 10.00 -3.59
N MET A 186 -15.59 8.90 -2.99
CA MET A 186 -14.89 8.92 -1.70
C MET A 186 -13.59 9.74 -1.76
N ILE A 187 -12.80 9.52 -2.81
CA ILE A 187 -11.54 10.24 -3.07
C ILE A 187 -11.80 11.74 -3.26
N ALA A 188 -12.87 12.12 -3.97
CA ALA A 188 -13.23 13.53 -4.15
C ALA A 188 -13.66 14.21 -2.84
N ILE A 189 -14.36 13.48 -1.95
CA ILE A 189 -14.79 14.01 -0.65
C ILE A 189 -13.59 14.18 0.29
N ARG A 190 -12.75 13.15 0.43
CA ARG A 190 -11.56 13.15 1.31
C ARG A 190 -10.34 12.62 0.58
N PRO A 191 -9.65 13.43 -0.24
CA PRO A 191 -8.47 12.99 -0.99
C PRO A 191 -7.32 12.53 -0.08
N GLU A 192 -7.27 13.03 1.16
CA GLU A 192 -6.28 12.67 2.17
C GLU A 192 -6.48 11.28 2.80
N ARG A 193 -7.64 10.64 2.57
CA ARG A 193 -7.95 9.30 3.11
C ARG A 193 -7.46 8.20 2.17
N ALA A 194 -6.35 7.57 2.55
CA ALA A 194 -5.70 6.51 1.79
C ALA A 194 -6.56 5.23 1.59
N GLU A 195 -7.58 4.99 2.43
CA GLU A 195 -8.39 3.78 2.36
C GLU A 195 -9.18 3.64 1.03
N ALA A 196 -9.69 4.75 0.49
CA ALA A 196 -10.43 4.72 -0.77
C ALA A 196 -9.51 4.41 -1.97
N TRP A 197 -8.34 5.03 -1.99
CA TRP A 197 -7.29 4.74 -2.98
C TRP A 197 -6.88 3.25 -2.97
N LEU A 198 -6.65 2.70 -1.79
CA LEU A 198 -6.28 1.29 -1.66
C LEU A 198 -7.43 0.36 -2.04
N GLY A 199 -8.67 0.70 -1.66
CA GLY A 199 -9.87 -0.04 -2.02
C GLY A 199 -10.03 -0.17 -3.54
N ALA A 200 -10.02 0.97 -4.24
CA ALA A 200 -10.11 1.03 -5.70
C ALA A 200 -8.99 0.24 -6.39
N SER A 201 -7.75 0.44 -5.94
CA SER A 201 -6.58 -0.26 -6.48
C SER A 201 -6.74 -1.78 -6.36
N ARG A 202 -7.04 -2.26 -5.14
CA ARG A 202 -7.24 -3.69 -4.88
C ARG A 202 -8.38 -4.28 -5.68
N TYR A 203 -9.49 -3.54 -5.83
CA TYR A 203 -10.61 -3.95 -6.65
C TYR A 203 -10.17 -4.15 -8.12
N CYS A 204 -9.52 -3.15 -8.72
CA CYS A 204 -8.99 -3.24 -10.07
C CYS A 204 -8.02 -4.42 -10.24
N ARG A 205 -7.10 -4.65 -9.28
CA ARG A 205 -6.17 -5.78 -9.33
C ARG A 205 -6.91 -7.12 -9.27
N ARG A 206 -7.92 -7.29 -8.41
CA ARG A 206 -8.72 -8.53 -8.35
C ARG A 206 -9.45 -8.82 -9.65
N LYS A 207 -9.85 -7.78 -10.39
CA LYS A 207 -10.43 -7.90 -11.74
C LYS A 207 -9.39 -8.05 -12.86
N GLY A 208 -8.09 -8.15 -12.53
CA GLY A 208 -7.00 -8.30 -13.49
C GLY A 208 -6.55 -7.01 -14.20
N ASN A 209 -7.15 -5.86 -13.85
CA ASN A 209 -6.78 -4.57 -14.45
C ASN A 209 -5.62 -3.92 -13.66
N HIS A 210 -4.40 -4.41 -13.91
CA HIS A 210 -3.19 -3.93 -13.24
C HIS A 210 -2.86 -2.46 -13.56
N ALA A 211 -3.22 -1.97 -14.76
CA ALA A 211 -2.97 -0.59 -15.15
C ALA A 211 -3.83 0.42 -14.37
N ALA A 212 -5.14 0.17 -14.26
CA ALA A 212 -6.01 1.01 -13.43
C ALA A 212 -5.64 0.91 -11.95
N SER A 213 -5.34 -0.31 -11.49
CA SER A 213 -4.90 -0.58 -10.13
C SER A 213 -3.63 0.21 -9.77
N TYR A 214 -2.65 0.26 -10.68
CA TYR A 214 -1.43 1.05 -10.51
C TYR A 214 -1.74 2.54 -10.33
N ARG A 215 -2.60 3.12 -11.17
CA ARG A 215 -2.95 4.55 -11.10
C ARG A 215 -3.59 4.93 -9.76
N TYR A 216 -4.51 4.10 -9.26
CA TYR A 216 -5.10 4.32 -7.94
C TYR A 216 -4.08 4.19 -6.81
N ALA A 217 -3.18 3.20 -6.87
CA ALA A 217 -2.14 3.06 -5.87
C ALA A 217 -1.18 4.26 -5.89
N GLU A 218 -0.74 4.68 -7.08
CA GLU A 218 0.15 5.82 -7.31
C GLU A 218 -0.43 7.11 -6.71
N GLY A 219 -1.72 7.38 -6.93
CA GLY A 219 -2.40 8.57 -6.39
C GLY A 219 -2.48 8.61 -4.86
N GLY A 220 -2.48 7.45 -4.20
CA GLY A 220 -2.52 7.37 -2.74
C GLY A 220 -1.14 7.29 -2.05
N VAL A 221 -0.08 6.89 -2.77
CA VAL A 221 1.25 6.72 -2.15
C VAL A 221 1.78 8.07 -1.66
N GLY A 222 2.24 8.10 -0.40
CA GLY A 222 2.79 9.31 0.22
C GLY A 222 1.75 10.19 0.92
N LEU A 223 0.51 9.73 1.06
CA LEU A 223 -0.45 10.31 2.00
C LEU A 223 -0.05 9.97 3.44
N ASP A 224 -0.10 10.97 4.31
CA ASP A 224 0.16 10.81 5.73
C ASP A 224 -1.11 10.41 6.49
N LEU A 225 -0.96 9.64 7.56
CA LEU A 225 -2.06 9.24 8.42
C LEU A 225 -2.70 10.49 9.07
N PRO A 226 -4.01 10.75 8.87
CA PRO A 226 -4.67 11.88 9.51
C PRO A 226 -4.65 11.78 11.05
N SER A 227 -4.45 12.90 11.73
CA SER A 227 -4.42 12.96 13.21
C SER A 227 -5.78 12.67 13.86
N LYS A 228 -6.86 12.91 13.12
CA LYS A 228 -8.25 12.66 13.49
C LYS A 228 -8.96 12.03 12.31
N GLY A 229 -9.82 11.07 12.59
CA GLY A 229 -10.63 10.40 11.58
C GLY A 229 -11.37 9.22 12.20
N LEU A 230 -12.50 8.84 11.60
CA LEU A 230 -13.27 7.71 12.08
C LEU A 230 -12.79 6.43 11.38
N SER A 231 -12.45 5.41 12.17
CA SER A 231 -12.00 4.09 11.70
C SER A 231 -10.83 4.15 10.71
N LEU A 232 -9.78 4.91 11.06
CA LEU A 232 -8.54 4.95 10.28
C LEU A 232 -7.80 3.62 10.33
N HIS A 233 -7.12 3.27 9.24
CA HIS A 233 -6.33 2.04 9.12
C HIS A 233 -4.83 2.37 8.94
N PRO A 234 -4.04 2.55 10.01
CA PRO A 234 -2.64 2.99 9.92
C PRO A 234 -1.75 2.19 8.97
N TRP A 235 -2.01 0.88 8.85
CA TRP A 235 -1.24 0.00 7.96
C TRP A 235 -1.35 0.38 6.48
N VAL A 236 -2.48 0.97 6.06
CA VAL A 236 -2.71 1.43 4.67
C VAL A 236 -1.69 2.50 4.28
N TYR A 237 -1.49 3.46 5.19
CA TYR A 237 -0.56 4.58 5.04
C TYR A 237 0.90 4.14 5.21
N ALA A 238 1.17 3.27 6.20
CA ALA A 238 2.53 2.83 6.49
C ALA A 238 3.16 2.03 5.34
N TYR A 239 2.44 1.02 4.82
CA TYR A 239 2.97 0.13 3.78
C TYR A 239 1.93 -0.36 2.76
N GLY A 240 0.63 -0.35 3.08
CA GLY A 240 -0.40 -1.02 2.29
C GLY A 240 -0.51 -0.51 0.86
N LEU A 241 -0.54 0.82 0.65
CA LEU A 241 -0.57 1.41 -0.68
C LEU A 241 0.73 1.19 -1.46
N ARG A 242 1.86 1.29 -0.77
CA ARG A 242 3.18 1.09 -1.40
C ARG A 242 3.37 -0.37 -1.83
N GLU A 243 2.88 -1.32 -1.03
CA GLU A 243 2.87 -2.74 -1.37
C GLU A 243 1.99 -3.00 -2.60
N GLU A 244 0.81 -2.39 -2.63
CA GLU A 244 -0.12 -2.50 -3.76
C GLU A 244 0.49 -1.90 -5.04
N LEU A 245 1.15 -0.73 -4.95
CA LEU A 245 1.87 -0.13 -6.08
C LEU A 245 2.97 -1.06 -6.60
N ALA A 246 3.79 -1.64 -5.69
CA ALA A 246 4.86 -2.56 -6.06
C ALA A 246 4.33 -3.81 -6.79
N LEU A 247 3.25 -4.40 -6.28
CA LEU A 247 2.62 -5.58 -6.90
C LEU A 247 2.14 -5.27 -8.32
N ASN A 248 1.44 -4.15 -8.53
CA ASN A 248 0.95 -3.80 -9.86
C ASN A 248 2.08 -3.38 -10.80
N ALA A 249 3.12 -2.70 -10.29
CA ALA A 249 4.33 -2.38 -11.05
C ALA A 249 5.00 -3.66 -11.58
N PHE A 250 5.10 -4.70 -10.76
CA PHE A 250 5.63 -6.00 -11.16
C PHE A 250 4.81 -6.63 -12.30
N HIS A 251 3.48 -6.65 -12.18
CA HIS A 251 2.60 -7.19 -13.22
C HIS A 251 2.65 -6.40 -14.54
N LEU A 252 2.96 -5.11 -14.49
CA LEU A 252 3.13 -4.25 -15.67
C LEU A 252 4.54 -4.31 -16.28
N GLY A 253 5.45 -5.12 -15.71
CA GLY A 253 6.85 -5.21 -16.15
C GLY A 253 7.71 -4.01 -15.71
N GLN A 254 7.21 -3.16 -14.81
CA GLN A 254 7.96 -2.06 -14.21
C GLN A 254 8.77 -2.55 -13.00
N SER A 255 9.67 -3.50 -13.24
CA SER A 255 10.40 -4.20 -12.16
C SER A 255 11.28 -3.25 -11.33
N ALA A 256 11.78 -2.16 -11.92
CA ALA A 256 12.52 -1.12 -11.19
C ALA A 256 11.64 -0.36 -10.18
N VAL A 257 10.41 0.03 -10.58
CA VAL A 257 9.44 0.69 -9.70
C VAL A 257 8.98 -0.26 -8.60
N CYS A 258 8.76 -1.53 -8.94
CA CYS A 258 8.47 -2.57 -7.96
C CYS A 258 9.58 -2.66 -6.92
N LEU A 259 10.83 -2.78 -7.35
CA LEU A 259 11.97 -2.94 -6.44
C LEU A 259 12.13 -1.72 -5.52
N TYR A 260 12.03 -0.51 -6.06
CA TYR A 260 12.07 0.74 -5.27
C TYR A 260 11.01 0.74 -4.15
N ASN A 261 9.75 0.44 -4.50
CA ASN A 261 8.69 0.44 -3.50
C ASN A 261 8.85 -0.69 -2.48
N CYS A 262 9.35 -1.86 -2.89
CA CYS A 262 9.66 -2.94 -1.95
C CYS A 262 10.78 -2.56 -0.97
N THR A 263 11.86 -1.93 -1.43
CA THR A 263 12.98 -1.56 -0.55
C THR A 263 12.56 -0.49 0.46
N GLU A 264 11.78 0.51 0.04
CA GLU A 264 11.18 1.52 0.93
C GLU A 264 10.35 0.89 2.07
N ILE A 265 9.56 -0.15 1.77
CA ILE A 265 8.82 -0.89 2.80
C ILE A 265 9.78 -1.65 3.73
N LEU A 266 10.80 -2.32 3.18
CA LEU A 266 11.70 -3.17 3.95
C LEU A 266 12.63 -2.40 4.91
N VAL A 267 12.90 -1.12 4.62
CA VAL A 267 13.63 -0.20 5.51
C VAL A 267 12.85 0.08 6.79
N GLN A 268 11.51 0.03 6.75
CA GLN A 268 10.68 0.24 7.93
C GLN A 268 10.86 -0.90 8.94
N SER A 269 11.09 -0.54 10.21
CA SER A 269 11.28 -1.50 11.30
C SER A 269 9.96 -2.06 11.85
N ASN A 270 8.83 -1.36 11.64
CA ASN A 270 7.53 -1.63 12.25
C ASN A 270 6.53 -2.42 11.36
N ILE A 271 7.00 -3.14 10.34
CA ILE A 271 6.14 -3.96 9.48
C ILE A 271 5.97 -5.39 10.03
N PRO A 272 4.77 -6.01 9.92
CA PRO A 272 4.57 -7.41 10.30
C PRO A 272 5.47 -8.37 9.51
N ASP A 273 5.91 -9.46 10.14
CA ASP A 273 6.82 -10.44 9.52
C ASP A 273 6.26 -11.08 8.24
N GLU A 274 4.94 -11.30 8.19
CA GLU A 274 4.27 -11.84 7.00
C GLU A 274 4.37 -10.88 5.81
N VAL A 275 4.17 -9.58 6.06
CA VAL A 275 4.32 -8.53 5.04
C VAL A 275 5.78 -8.46 4.60
N ARG A 276 6.72 -8.46 5.54
CA ARG A 276 8.15 -8.46 5.26
C ARG A 276 8.55 -9.65 4.38
N ALA A 277 8.04 -10.84 4.67
CA ALA A 277 8.32 -12.05 3.88
C ALA A 277 7.76 -11.94 2.46
N ARG A 278 6.51 -11.48 2.30
CA ARG A 278 5.86 -11.31 1.00
C ARG A 278 6.56 -10.24 0.14
N VAL A 279 6.88 -9.09 0.72
CA VAL A 279 7.59 -8.00 0.03
C VAL A 279 9.02 -8.43 -0.36
N ARG A 280 9.73 -9.17 0.49
CA ARG A 280 11.04 -9.76 0.14
C ARG A 280 10.95 -10.72 -1.05
N ALA A 281 9.91 -11.56 -1.09
CA ALA A 281 9.69 -12.49 -2.20
C ALA A 281 9.44 -11.72 -3.51
N LEU A 282 8.59 -10.69 -3.46
CA LEU A 282 8.31 -9.83 -4.61
C LEU A 282 9.56 -9.10 -5.10
N ALA A 283 10.34 -8.50 -4.20
CA ALA A 283 11.59 -7.82 -4.53
C ALA A 283 12.59 -8.74 -5.24
N ARG A 284 12.69 -10.01 -4.80
CA ARG A 284 13.53 -11.03 -5.45
C ARG A 284 13.07 -11.33 -6.87
N GLN A 285 11.77 -11.49 -7.07
CA GLN A 285 11.21 -11.73 -8.41
C GLN A 285 11.42 -10.52 -9.34
N ALA A 286 11.29 -9.30 -8.81
CA ALA A 286 11.58 -8.08 -9.56
C ALA A 286 13.07 -8.01 -9.96
N LEU A 287 13.99 -8.34 -9.04
CA LEU A 287 15.42 -8.40 -9.33
C LEU A 287 15.76 -9.40 -10.44
N THR A 288 15.16 -10.59 -10.44
CA THR A 288 15.39 -11.57 -11.52
C THR A 288 14.95 -11.03 -12.87
N GLN A 289 13.83 -10.31 -12.96
CA GLN A 289 13.38 -9.69 -14.21
C GLN A 289 14.28 -8.54 -14.69
N ILE A 290 14.93 -7.81 -13.77
CA ILE A 290 15.88 -6.75 -14.11
C ILE A 290 17.19 -7.33 -14.64
N VAL A 291 17.65 -8.44 -14.06
CA VAL A 291 18.93 -9.07 -14.40
C VAL A 291 18.85 -9.87 -15.70
N GLU A 292 17.66 -10.32 -16.11
CA GLU A 292 17.51 -11.03 -17.38
C GLU A 292 17.59 -10.10 -18.61
N PRO A 293 18.50 -10.35 -19.57
CA PRO A 293 18.78 -9.45 -20.69
C PRO A 293 17.61 -9.31 -21.68
N ILE A 294 16.59 -10.17 -21.60
CA ILE A 294 15.44 -10.22 -22.51
C ILE A 294 14.34 -9.22 -22.08
N TRP A 295 14.28 -8.86 -20.80
CA TRP A 295 13.17 -8.08 -20.21
C TRP A 295 13.52 -6.61 -19.93
N GLY A 296 14.80 -6.23 -19.97
CA GLY A 296 15.23 -4.83 -19.88
C GLY A 296 14.84 -3.95 -21.09
N CYS A 297 14.38 -4.58 -22.19
CA CYS A 297 14.14 -3.92 -23.48
C CYS A 297 12.67 -3.85 -23.93
N ARG A 298 11.70 -4.33 -23.13
CA ARG A 298 10.29 -4.30 -23.54
C ARG A 298 9.70 -2.88 -23.41
N PRO A 299 9.05 -2.33 -24.45
CA PRO A 299 8.30 -1.08 -24.31
C PRO A 299 7.16 -1.28 -23.32
N LEU A 300 7.08 -0.41 -22.32
CA LEU A 300 6.06 -0.46 -21.28
C LEU A 300 4.71 -0.04 -21.89
N PRO A 301 3.59 -0.75 -21.62
CA PRO A 301 2.26 -0.33 -22.05
C PRO A 301 1.79 0.95 -21.33
N TYR A 302 2.48 1.34 -20.26
CA TYR A 302 2.24 2.56 -19.49
C TYR A 302 3.59 3.27 -19.27
N SER A 303 3.70 4.48 -19.82
CA SER A 303 4.96 5.22 -19.95
C SER A 303 5.14 6.36 -18.95
N SER A 304 4.29 6.48 -17.91
CA SER A 304 4.63 7.42 -16.85
C SER A 304 5.92 6.94 -16.19
N GLN A 305 6.98 7.73 -16.35
CA GLN A 305 8.15 7.58 -15.52
C GLN A 305 7.69 7.98 -14.12
N TYR A 306 7.54 7.00 -13.24
CA TYR A 306 7.34 7.27 -11.82
C TYR A 306 8.54 8.11 -11.33
N ASP A 307 8.32 9.41 -11.16
CA ASP A 307 9.31 10.34 -10.62
C ASP A 307 9.02 10.53 -9.12
N PRO A 308 9.85 9.97 -8.22
CA PRO A 308 9.67 10.12 -6.78
C PRO A 308 9.91 11.56 -6.27
N GLN A 309 10.28 12.51 -7.14
CA GLN A 309 10.61 13.90 -6.77
C GLN A 309 9.46 14.91 -6.90
N TRP A 310 8.23 14.52 -7.23
CA TRP A 310 7.12 15.47 -7.48
C TRP A 310 6.54 16.21 -6.25
N ARG A 311 7.34 16.40 -5.18
CA ARG A 311 7.04 17.34 -4.10
C ARG A 311 8.24 18.26 -3.90
N ALA A 312 8.30 19.32 -4.70
CA ALA A 312 8.98 20.56 -4.39
C ALA A 312 7.91 21.61 -4.04
#